data_AF-A0A7R9BEQ5-F1
#
_entry.id   AF-A0A7R9BEQ5-F1
#
_cell.length_a   1.000
_cell.length_b   1.000
_cell.length_c   1.000
_cell.angle_alpha   90.00
_cell.angle_beta   90.00
_cell.angle_gamma   90.00
#
_symmetry.space_group_name_H-M   'P 1'
#
loop_
_entity.id
_entity.type
_entity.pdbx_description
1 polymer ?
#
loop_
_entity_poly.entity_id
_entity_poly.type
_entity_poly.pdbx_seq_one_letter_code
_entity_poly.pdbx_strand_id
1 'polypeptide(L)'
;MARTLASLAARRARVVDDDDDGRKLTVQGKEGDNLLDVVINNDLDLDGFGACEGTLACSTCHLIFKKEDYDRLPDKPSDEELDMLDLAYGLCDTSRLGCQVVLEKHMEGLEVKVPSGTMDARER
;
A
#
# COMPACT_ATOMS: atom_id res chain seq x y z
N MET A 1 27.48 2.00 -27.71
CA MET A 1 26.52 2.85 -26.98
C MET A 1 26.14 2.12 -25.70
N ALA A 2 26.72 2.51 -24.57
CA ALA A 2 26.37 1.94 -23.28
C ALA A 2 24.95 2.40 -22.95
N ARG A 3 23.98 1.49 -23.02
CA ARG A 3 22.66 1.70 -22.43
C ARG A 3 22.91 1.91 -20.94
N THR A 4 22.69 3.13 -20.48
CA THR A 4 22.73 3.49 -19.07
C THR A 4 21.80 2.53 -18.34
N LEU A 5 22.36 1.63 -17.52
CA LEU A 5 21.62 0.95 -16.48
C LEU A 5 21.18 2.06 -15.52
N ALA A 6 20.00 2.62 -15.75
CA ALA A 6 19.27 3.27 -14.68
C ALA A 6 19.16 2.19 -13.60
N SER A 7 19.99 2.30 -12.58
CA SER A 7 19.95 1.46 -11.40
C SER A 7 18.49 1.34 -10.99
N LEU A 8 17.95 0.11 -11.02
CA LEU A 8 16.72 -0.25 -10.32
C LEU A 8 17.02 -0.11 -8.83
N ALA A 9 17.05 1.15 -8.36
CA ALA A 9 17.32 1.44 -6.97
C ALA A 9 16.12 0.95 -6.16
N ALA A 10 16.36 -0.04 -5.30
CA ALA A 10 15.36 -0.47 -4.34
C ALA A 10 15.02 0.71 -3.42
N ARG A 11 13.74 1.02 -3.31
CA ARG A 11 13.16 2.09 -2.50
C ARG A 11 12.68 1.50 -1.19
N ARG A 12 12.95 2.21 -0.10
CA ARG A 12 12.48 1.79 1.22
C ARG A 12 11.09 2.34 1.48
N ALA A 13 10.18 1.47 1.87
CA ALA A 13 8.91 1.82 2.49
C ALA A 13 8.89 1.25 3.91
N ARG A 14 8.24 1.94 4.83
CA ARG A 14 8.00 1.46 6.19
C ARG A 14 6.53 1.09 6.29
N VAL A 15 6.26 -0.16 6.64
CA VAL A 15 4.92 -0.66 6.92
C VAL A 15 4.79 -0.79 8.43
N VAL A 16 3.75 -0.20 8.99
CA VAL A 16 3.40 -0.31 10.41
C VAL A 16 2.16 -1.16 10.51
N ASP A 17 2.26 -2.30 11.18
CA ASP A 17 1.12 -3.17 11.46
C ASP A 17 0.55 -2.83 12.83
N ASP A 18 -0.73 -2.48 12.86
CA ASP A 18 -1.43 -2.08 14.08
C ASP A 18 -1.98 -3.27 14.88
N ASP A 19 -2.13 -4.45 14.26
CA ASP A 19 -2.62 -5.66 14.95
C ASP A 19 -1.53 -6.29 15.83
N ASP A 20 -0.27 -6.25 15.38
CA ASP A 20 0.91 -6.77 16.10
C ASP A 20 1.58 -5.68 16.99
N ASP A 21 0.81 -5.04 17.87
CA ASP A 21 1.27 -4.02 18.85
C ASP A 21 2.02 -2.81 18.23
N GLY A 22 1.72 -2.47 16.98
CA GLY A 22 2.38 -1.36 16.28
C GLY A 22 3.75 -1.73 15.70
N ARG A 23 4.00 -3.02 15.43
CA ARG A 23 5.25 -3.51 14.83
C ARG A 23 5.57 -2.74 13.55
N LYS A 24 6.79 -2.17 13.52
CA LYS A 24 7.29 -1.41 12.38
C LYS A 24 8.23 -2.27 11.54
N LEU A 25 7.80 -2.60 10.35
CA LEU A 25 8.53 -3.37 9.35
C LEU A 25 9.12 -2.40 8.32
N THR A 26 10.39 -2.56 8.00
CA THR A 26 11.03 -1.79 6.93
C THR A 26 11.25 -2.72 5.75
N VAL A 27 10.58 -2.43 4.64
CA VAL A 27 10.57 -3.24 3.43
C VAL A 27 11.18 -2.48 2.27
N GLN A 28 11.57 -3.22 1.23
CA GLN A 28 12.12 -2.64 0.00
C GLN A 28 11.24 -3.01 -1.19
N GLY A 29 10.87 -2.00 -1.98
CA GLY A 29 10.18 -2.14 -3.26
C GLY A 29 11.01 -1.56 -4.39
N LYS A 30 10.62 -1.81 -5.63
CA LYS A 30 11.22 -1.18 -6.81
C LYS A 30 10.29 -0.09 -7.32
N GLU A 31 10.86 0.85 -8.07
CA GLU A 31 10.04 1.79 -8.83
C GLU A 31 9.14 1.02 -9.80
N GLY A 32 7.85 1.33 -9.79
CA GLY A 32 6.84 0.60 -10.55
C GLY A 32 6.15 -0.54 -9.81
N ASP A 33 6.67 -0.99 -8.67
CA ASP A 33 5.92 -1.92 -7.79
C ASP A 33 4.78 -1.15 -7.12
N ASN A 34 3.60 -1.76 -7.01
CA ASN A 34 2.55 -1.21 -6.14
C ASN A 34 2.77 -1.64 -4.67
N LEU A 35 2.14 -0.98 -3.72
CA LEU A 35 2.36 -1.29 -2.30
C LEU A 35 1.87 -2.69 -1.89
N LEU A 36 0.92 -3.29 -2.62
CA LEU A 36 0.56 -4.70 -2.42
C LEU A 36 1.72 -5.62 -2.81
N ASP A 37 2.34 -5.40 -3.97
CA ASP A 37 3.51 -6.16 -4.41
C ASP A 37 4.66 -6.02 -3.43
N VAL A 38 4.86 -4.84 -2.84
CA VAL A 38 5.89 -4.61 -1.83
C VAL A 38 5.66 -5.47 -0.59
N VAL A 39 4.42 -5.55 -0.11
CA VAL A 39 4.06 -6.39 1.05
C VAL A 39 4.31 -7.87 0.72
N ILE A 40 3.80 -8.35 -0.42
CA ILE A 40 3.92 -9.75 -0.84
C ILE A 40 5.39 -10.14 -1.09
N ASN A 41 6.13 -9.33 -1.85
CA ASN A 41 7.52 -9.62 -2.22
C ASN A 41 8.50 -9.57 -1.04
N ASN A 42 8.09 -9.01 0.10
CA ASN A 42 8.88 -8.99 1.33
C ASN A 42 8.37 -10.01 2.36
N ASP A 43 7.47 -10.92 1.97
CA ASP A 43 6.92 -12.00 2.81
C ASP A 43 6.38 -11.46 4.15
N LEU A 44 5.70 -10.31 4.13
CA LEU A 44 5.06 -9.79 5.33
C LEU A 44 3.81 -10.61 5.66
N ASP A 45 3.78 -11.12 6.89
CA ASP A 45 2.68 -11.91 7.42
C ASP A 45 1.54 -10.99 7.86
N LEU A 46 0.69 -10.58 6.90
CA LEU A 46 -0.50 -9.75 7.12
C LEU A 46 -1.75 -10.53 6.72
N ASP A 47 -2.48 -11.01 7.73
CA ASP A 47 -3.64 -11.87 7.53
C ASP A 47 -4.73 -11.19 6.66
N GLY A 48 -5.13 -11.89 5.60
CA GLY A 48 -6.17 -11.47 4.67
C GLY A 48 -5.80 -10.30 3.76
N PHE A 49 -4.58 -9.76 3.84
CA PHE A 49 -4.15 -8.62 3.03
C PHE A 49 -4.06 -8.98 1.54
N GLY A 50 -4.67 -8.15 0.67
CA GLY A 50 -4.54 -8.32 -0.78
C GLY A 50 -5.35 -9.45 -1.39
N ALA A 51 -6.47 -9.83 -0.79
CA ALA A 51 -7.27 -11.00 -1.13
C ALA A 51 -7.81 -11.09 -2.59
N CYS A 52 -7.89 -9.98 -3.31
CA CYS A 52 -8.26 -9.93 -4.74
C CYS A 52 -7.06 -9.83 -5.71
N GLU A 53 -5.83 -9.89 -5.19
CA GLU A 53 -4.60 -9.83 -5.99
C GLU A 53 -4.47 -8.55 -6.83
N GLY A 54 -4.99 -7.43 -6.30
CA GLY A 54 -4.87 -6.11 -6.92
C GLY A 54 -5.86 -5.82 -8.05
N THR A 55 -6.92 -6.63 -8.19
CA THR A 55 -7.95 -6.47 -9.24
C THR A 55 -9.05 -5.45 -8.94
N LEU A 56 -8.85 -4.60 -7.92
CA LEU A 56 -9.81 -3.59 -7.46
C LEU A 56 -11.20 -4.16 -7.11
N ALA A 57 -11.23 -5.39 -6.59
CA ALA A 57 -12.47 -6.11 -6.26
C ALA A 57 -12.65 -6.38 -4.75
N CYS A 58 -11.83 -5.75 -3.90
CA CYS A 58 -11.93 -5.82 -2.45
C CYS A 58 -11.27 -4.58 -1.82
N SER A 59 -11.36 -4.45 -0.50
CA SER A 59 -10.72 -3.40 0.31
C SER A 59 -9.63 -3.91 1.25
N THR A 60 -9.20 -5.18 1.13
CA THR A 60 -8.27 -5.81 2.08
C THR A 60 -6.81 -5.35 1.93
N CYS A 61 -6.48 -4.62 0.87
CA CYS A 61 -5.19 -3.95 0.72
C CYS A 61 -5.21 -2.49 1.22
N HIS A 62 -6.21 -2.13 2.02
CA HIS A 62 -6.34 -0.79 2.58
C HIS A 62 -5.12 -0.43 3.44
N LEU A 63 -4.55 0.74 3.14
CA LEU A 63 -3.43 1.34 3.86
C LEU A 63 -3.79 2.77 4.25
N ILE A 64 -3.29 3.20 5.40
CA ILE A 64 -3.43 4.55 5.92
C ILE A 64 -2.07 5.24 5.90
N PHE A 65 -2.02 6.42 5.28
CA PHE A 65 -0.79 7.19 5.14
C PHE A 65 -0.72 8.28 6.19
N LYS A 66 0.50 8.68 6.58
CA LYS A 66 0.68 9.98 7.24
C LYS A 66 0.29 11.10 6.27
N LYS A 67 -0.23 12.20 6.80
CA LYS A 67 -0.67 13.33 5.95
C LYS A 67 0.41 13.83 4.99
N GLU A 68 1.64 13.97 5.48
CA GLU A 68 2.80 14.39 4.68
C GLU A 68 3.16 13.41 3.54
N ASP A 69 2.94 12.12 3.75
CA ASP A 69 3.19 11.06 2.77
C ASP A 69 2.04 10.93 1.77
N TYR A 70 0.81 11.08 2.24
CA TYR A 70 -0.39 11.13 1.39
C TYR A 70 -0.33 12.31 0.41
N ASP A 71 0.10 13.49 0.89
CA ASP A 71 0.23 14.69 0.05
C ASP A 71 1.32 14.59 -1.02
N ARG A 72 2.23 13.61 -0.89
CA ARG A 72 3.26 13.31 -1.89
C ARG A 72 2.76 12.34 -2.95
N LEU A 73 1.60 11.71 -2.80
CA LEU A 73 1.08 10.79 -3.80
C LEU A 73 0.78 11.54 -5.11
N PRO A 74 1.20 11.00 -6.27
CA PRO A 74 1.01 11.67 -7.56
C PRO A 74 -0.47 11.79 -7.93
N ASP A 75 -1.27 10.79 -7.53
CA ASP A 75 -2.65 10.64 -7.92
C ASP A 75 -3.58 10.56 -6.70
N LYS A 76 -4.80 11.08 -6.89
CA LYS A 76 -5.92 10.86 -5.98
C LYS A 76 -6.56 9.49 -6.23
N PRO A 77 -7.30 8.93 -5.26
CA PRO A 77 -8.08 7.73 -5.52
C PRO A 77 -9.09 7.97 -6.65
N SER A 78 -9.27 6.97 -7.50
CA SER A 78 -10.32 6.96 -8.53
C SER A 78 -11.69 6.73 -7.91
N ASP A 79 -12.76 6.98 -8.68
CA ASP A 79 -14.13 6.70 -8.21
C ASP A 79 -14.32 5.21 -7.87
N GLU A 80 -13.78 4.29 -8.68
CA GLU A 80 -13.81 2.85 -8.42
C GLU A 80 -13.01 2.46 -7.15
N GLU A 81 -11.89 3.14 -6.89
CA GLU A 81 -11.14 2.94 -5.65
C GLU A 81 -11.92 3.45 -4.44
N LEU A 82 -12.61 4.60 -4.56
CA LEU A 82 -13.45 5.17 -3.52
C LEU A 82 -14.63 4.25 -3.18
N ASP A 83 -15.29 3.68 -4.20
CA ASP A 83 -16.39 2.71 -4.01
C ASP A 83 -15.94 1.49 -3.18
N MET A 84 -14.70 1.03 -3.38
CA MET A 84 -14.13 -0.06 -2.58
C MET A 84 -13.69 0.41 -1.19
N LEU A 85 -13.11 1.60 -1.08
CA LEU A 85 -12.69 2.19 0.20
C LEU A 85 -13.86 2.44 1.15
N ASP A 86 -15.06 2.73 0.64
CA ASP A 86 -16.29 2.86 1.44
C ASP A 86 -16.64 1.58 2.23
N LEU A 87 -16.12 0.43 1.77
CA LEU A 87 -16.27 -0.87 2.43
C LEU A 87 -15.13 -1.18 3.41
N ALA A 88 -14.10 -0.35 3.46
CA ALA A 88 -12.91 -0.59 4.27
C ALA A 88 -13.16 -0.32 5.77
N TYR A 89 -12.56 -1.14 6.63
CA TYR A 89 -12.57 -0.91 8.06
C TYR A 89 -11.63 0.24 8.44
N GLY A 90 -12.07 1.16 9.30
CA GLY A 90 -11.21 2.27 9.75
C GLY A 90 -10.84 3.27 8.65
N LEU A 91 -11.73 3.49 7.68
CA LEU A 91 -11.57 4.49 6.62
C LEU A 91 -11.29 5.90 7.21
N CYS A 92 -10.36 6.63 6.58
CA CYS A 92 -9.99 7.99 6.93
C CYS A 92 -9.54 8.78 5.69
N ASP A 93 -9.31 10.08 5.84
CA ASP A 93 -8.98 10.98 4.72
C ASP A 93 -7.65 10.64 4.01
N THR A 94 -6.76 9.91 4.67
CA THR A 94 -5.45 9.51 4.10
C THR A 94 -5.41 8.02 3.74
N SER A 95 -6.57 7.40 3.57
CA SER A 95 -6.69 6.02 3.12
C SER A 95 -6.49 5.88 1.61
N ARG A 96 -5.81 4.81 1.20
CA ARG A 96 -5.73 4.32 -0.18
C ARG A 96 -5.77 2.80 -0.21
N LEU A 97 -6.12 2.23 -1.36
CA LEU A 97 -5.89 0.82 -1.64
C LEU A 97 -4.45 0.64 -2.11
N GLY A 98 -3.64 -0.12 -1.37
CA GLY A 98 -2.22 -0.30 -1.63
C GLY A 98 -1.91 -0.86 -3.03
N CYS A 99 -2.82 -1.65 -3.61
CA CYS A 99 -2.67 -2.13 -4.98
C CYS A 99 -2.79 -1.03 -6.05
N GLN A 100 -3.38 0.13 -5.72
CA GLN A 100 -3.53 1.28 -6.62
C GLN A 100 -2.43 2.34 -6.41
N VAL A 101 -1.53 2.14 -5.44
CA VAL A 101 -0.44 3.09 -5.15
C VAL A 101 0.88 2.52 -5.65
N VAL A 102 1.40 3.10 -6.74
CA VAL A 102 2.68 2.70 -7.35
C VAL A 102 3.83 3.47 -6.71
N LEU A 103 4.92 2.77 -6.39
CA LEU A 103 6.13 3.38 -5.86
C LEU A 103 6.85 4.23 -6.91
N GLU A 104 6.98 5.51 -6.62
CA GLU A 104 7.74 6.48 -7.41
C GLU A 104 8.99 6.99 -6.71
N LYS A 105 9.81 7.74 -7.46
CA LYS A 105 11.10 8.22 -6.97
C LYS A 105 11.04 9.12 -5.75
N HIS A 106 10.06 10.00 -5.70
CA HIS A 106 9.88 10.93 -4.59
C HIS A 106 9.19 10.30 -3.38
N MET A 107 8.88 9.00 -3.39
CA MET A 107 8.21 8.29 -2.30
C MET A 107 9.19 7.49 -1.42
N GLU A 108 10.50 7.73 -1.53
CA GLU A 108 11.46 7.08 -0.66
C GLU A 108 11.23 7.45 0.81
N GLY A 109 11.25 6.43 1.67
CA GLY A 109 11.04 6.57 3.11
C GLY A 109 9.58 6.70 3.55
N LEU A 110 8.62 6.50 2.63
CA LEU A 110 7.18 6.50 2.89
C LEU A 110 6.83 5.59 4.07
N GLU A 111 5.97 6.06 4.99
CA GLU A 111 5.39 5.25 6.04
C GLU A 111 3.90 5.03 5.80
N VAL A 112 3.49 3.76 5.77
CA VAL A 112 2.10 3.34 5.66
C VAL A 112 1.73 2.47 6.85
N LYS A 113 0.46 2.55 7.22
CA LYS A 113 -0.12 1.78 8.31
C LYS A 113 -1.16 0.82 7.76
N VAL A 114 -1.12 -0.43 8.22
CA VAL A 114 -2.16 -1.43 8.00
C VAL A 114 -3.17 -1.28 9.13
N PRO A 115 -4.47 -1.05 8.88
CA PRO A 115 -5.47 -0.99 9.94
C PRO A 115 -5.57 -2.33 10.70
N SER A 116 -5.90 -2.30 12.00
CA SER A 116 -6.08 -3.47 12.90
C SER A 116 -7.28 -4.37 12.55
N GLY A 117 -7.70 -4.38 11.29
CA GLY A 117 -8.84 -5.14 10.81
C GLY A 117 -8.89 -5.06 9.29
N THR A 118 -8.77 -6.21 8.64
CA THR A 118 -9.04 -6.38 7.21
C THR A 118 -10.49 -6.85 7.06
N MET A 119 -11.30 -6.12 6.31
CA MET A 119 -12.67 -6.53 5.97
C MET A 119 -12.67 -7.03 4.53
N ASP A 120 -12.86 -8.34 4.33
CA ASP A 120 -13.06 -8.88 2.99
C ASP A 120 -14.52 -8.61 2.56
N ALA A 121 -14.69 -7.60 1.70
CA ALA A 121 -15.98 -7.23 1.16
C ALA A 121 -16.68 -8.36 0.38
N ARG A 122 -15.96 -9.41 -0.05
CA ARG A 122 -16.51 -10.56 -0.77
C ARG A 122 -17.27 -11.54 0.14
N GLU A 123 -17.09 -11.44 1.45
CA GLU A 123 -17.75 -12.30 2.43
C GLU A 123 -19.08 -11.70 2.97
N ARG A 124 -19.62 -10.68 2.30
CA ARG A 124 -20.91 -10.04 2.62
C ARG A 124 -22.05 -10.43 1.70
#